data_AF-A0A7V5N573-F1
#
_entry.id   AF-A0A7V5N573-F1
#
_cell.length_a   1.000
_cell.length_b   1.000
_cell.length_c   1.000
_cell.angle_alpha   90.00
_cell.angle_beta   90.00
_cell.angle_gamma   90.00
#
_symmetry.space_group_name_H-M   'P 1'
#
loop_
_entity.id
_entity.type
_entity.pdbx_description
1 polymer ?
#
loop_
_entity_poly.entity_id
_entity_poly.type
_entity_poly.pdbx_seq_one_letter_code
_entity_poly.pdbx_strand_id
1 'polypeptide(L)'
;MIVSFKLLGYCFAIGAVYLIIMNFIWNRLEKYIPVMRGFPKDLVEQKNPAWFVSNFIIEFIFFVLLPAIIYGWFYTVLPFSGLRGGLSVGLYLFLFGIVPVATIIMFRIKIPALYFLYLLVGLFFKVMGAMIIIGYLYSL
;
A
#
# COMPACT_ATOMS: atom_id res chain seq x y z
N MET A 1 -16.96 23.70 -6.19
CA MET A 1 -16.91 23.02 -4.88
C MET A 1 -17.91 21.88 -4.90
N ILE A 2 -17.50 20.68 -5.33
CA ILE A 2 -18.19 19.41 -5.03
C ILE A 2 -17.11 18.34 -5.17
N VAL A 3 -16.68 17.76 -4.06
CA VAL A 3 -16.08 16.42 -4.10
C VAL A 3 -17.16 15.53 -4.71
N SER A 4 -16.94 15.02 -5.92
CA SER A 4 -17.92 14.12 -6.52
C SER A 4 -17.91 12.82 -5.71
N PHE A 5 -18.87 12.68 -4.80
CA PHE A 5 -19.03 11.49 -3.96
C PHE A 5 -19.10 10.19 -4.79
N LYS A 6 -19.55 10.29 -6.05
CA LYS A 6 -19.53 9.18 -7.02
C LYS A 6 -18.09 8.75 -7.37
N LEU A 7 -17.21 9.70 -7.72
CA LEU A 7 -15.80 9.44 -8.05
C LEU A 7 -15.02 8.90 -6.84
N LEU A 8 -15.26 9.48 -5.65
CA LEU A 8 -14.67 9.00 -4.40
C LEU A 8 -15.11 7.55 -4.12
N GLY A 9 -16.40 7.24 -4.31
CA GLY A 9 -16.93 5.88 -4.17
C GLY A 9 -16.27 4.88 -5.13
N TYR A 10 -16.04 5.27 -6.38
CA TYR A 10 -15.32 4.42 -7.35
C TYR A 10 -13.84 4.21 -6.95
N CYS A 11 -13.17 5.24 -6.45
CA CYS A 11 -11.79 5.12 -5.95
C CYS A 11 -11.72 4.12 -4.78
N PHE A 12 -12.69 4.18 -3.86
CA PHE A 12 -12.76 3.26 -2.73
C PHE A 12 -13.06 1.82 -3.18
N ALA A 13 -14.04 1.62 -4.04
CA ALA A 13 -14.41 0.29 -4.52
C ALA A 13 -13.26 -0.37 -5.30
N ILE A 14 -12.69 0.33 -6.29
CA ILE A 14 -11.62 -0.20 -7.14
C ILE A 14 -10.32 -0.35 -6.35
N GLY A 15 -9.99 0.61 -5.47
CA GLY A 15 -8.84 0.52 -4.59
C GLY A 15 -8.93 -0.64 -3.58
N ALA A 16 -10.10 -0.86 -2.99
CA ALA A 16 -10.34 -2.01 -2.10
C ALA A 16 -10.15 -3.34 -2.82
N VAL A 17 -10.75 -3.50 -4.01
CA VAL A 17 -10.60 -4.71 -4.83
C VAL A 17 -9.13 -4.95 -5.19
N TYR A 18 -8.42 -3.89 -5.59
CA TYR A 18 -6.99 -3.98 -5.89
C TYR A 18 -6.16 -4.46 -4.69
N LEU A 19 -6.39 -3.89 -3.51
CA LEU A 19 -5.68 -4.29 -2.29
C LEU A 19 -5.97 -5.74 -1.88
N ILE A 20 -7.22 -6.22 -2.05
CA ILE A 20 -7.58 -7.62 -1.78
C ILE A 20 -6.80 -8.55 -2.71
N ILE A 21 -6.80 -8.26 -4.02
CA ILE A 21 -6.09 -9.06 -5.03
C ILE A 21 -4.59 -9.08 -4.72
N MET A 22 -4.00 -7.91 -4.44
CA MET A 22 -2.58 -7.80 -4.12
C MET A 22 -2.22 -8.55 -2.83
N ASN A 23 -3.03 -8.44 -1.78
CA ASN A 23 -2.83 -9.20 -0.55
C ASN A 23 -2.86 -10.71 -0.79
N PHE A 24 -3.78 -11.19 -1.62
CA PHE A 24 -3.88 -12.61 -1.94
C PHE A 24 -2.67 -13.10 -2.74
N ILE A 25 -2.23 -12.34 -3.75
CA ILE A 25 -1.04 -12.67 -4.55
C ILE A 25 0.20 -12.68 -3.65
N TRP A 26 0.39 -11.64 -2.83
CA TRP A 26 1.56 -11.54 -1.97
C TRP A 26 1.59 -12.69 -0.97
N ASN A 27 0.51 -12.92 -0.20
CA ASN A 27 0.44 -14.02 0.76
C ASN A 27 0.72 -15.40 0.13
N ARG A 28 0.37 -15.58 -1.16
CA ARG A 28 0.70 -16.81 -1.89
C ARG A 28 2.18 -16.89 -2.24
N LEU A 29 2.79 -15.79 -2.69
CA LEU A 29 4.23 -15.71 -2.99
C LEU A 29 5.09 -15.95 -1.75
N GLU A 30 4.64 -15.52 -0.58
CA GLU A 30 5.39 -15.72 0.67
C GLU A 30 5.63 -17.19 1.00
N LYS A 31 4.72 -18.09 0.61
CA LYS A 31 4.86 -19.54 0.81
C LYS A 31 6.10 -20.12 0.11
N TYR A 32 6.58 -19.47 -0.94
CA TYR A 32 7.74 -19.90 -1.72
C TYR A 32 9.06 -19.34 -1.19
N ILE A 33 9.03 -18.48 -0.18
CA ILE A 33 10.21 -17.86 0.40
C ILE A 33 10.57 -18.60 1.70
N PRO A 34 11.53 -19.55 1.69
CA PRO A 34 11.88 -20.36 2.87
C PRO A 34 12.68 -19.60 3.93
N VAL A 35 12.56 -18.27 4.01
CA VAL A 35 13.43 -17.40 4.82
C VAL A 35 13.03 -17.39 6.30
N MET A 36 11.77 -17.69 6.61
CA MET A 36 11.27 -17.70 8.01
C MET A 36 11.51 -19.03 8.74
N ARG A 37 12.15 -20.03 8.11
CA ARG A 37 12.37 -21.36 8.73
C ARG A 37 13.24 -21.34 9.98
N GLY A 38 14.03 -20.27 10.19
CA GLY A 38 14.88 -20.08 11.38
C GLY A 38 14.47 -18.92 12.29
N PHE A 39 13.32 -18.28 12.05
CA PHE A 39 12.90 -17.12 12.84
C PHE A 39 12.12 -17.55 14.10
N PRO A 40 12.32 -16.90 15.27
CA PRO A 40 11.60 -17.25 16.49
C PRO A 40 10.10 -17.13 16.25
N LYS A 41 9.35 -18.22 16.44
CA LYS A 41 7.90 -18.27 16.18
C LYS A 41 7.13 -17.28 17.04
N ASP A 42 7.66 -16.92 18.20
CA ASP A 42 7.05 -15.97 19.14
C ASP A 42 7.13 -14.51 18.65
N LEU A 43 8.03 -14.21 17.72
CA LEU A 43 8.14 -12.89 17.09
C LEU A 43 7.36 -12.80 15.76
N VAL A 44 6.79 -13.91 15.30
CA VAL A 44 6.05 -13.98 14.04
C VAL A 44 4.56 -13.98 14.37
N GLU A 45 3.88 -12.90 13.98
CA GLU A 45 2.45 -12.76 14.16
C GLU A 45 1.70 -13.90 13.44
N GLN A 46 0.81 -14.58 14.15
CA GLN A 46 0.06 -15.69 13.57
C GLN A 46 -0.90 -15.16 12.50
N LYS A 47 -0.78 -15.71 11.29
CA LYS A 47 -1.60 -15.32 10.13
C LYS A 47 -3.01 -15.88 10.21
N ASN A 48 -3.78 -15.33 11.14
CA ASN A 48 -5.19 -15.64 11.32
C ASN A 48 -6.05 -14.77 10.39
N PRO A 49 -7.32 -15.14 10.12
CA PRO A 49 -8.25 -14.30 9.35
C PRO A 49 -8.39 -12.89 9.94
N ALA A 50 -8.33 -12.77 11.27
CA ALA A 50 -8.34 -11.48 11.96
C ALA A 50 -7.14 -10.59 11.59
N TRP A 51 -5.95 -11.18 11.44
CA TRP A 51 -4.75 -10.47 11.00
C TRP A 51 -4.92 -9.95 9.57
N PHE A 52 -5.47 -10.79 8.67
CA PHE A 52 -5.74 -10.38 7.29
C PHE A 52 -6.70 -9.19 7.21
N VAL A 53 -7.80 -9.23 7.98
CA VAL A 53 -8.78 -8.14 8.03
C VAL A 53 -8.17 -6.87 8.62
N SER A 54 -7.42 -6.99 9.73
CA SER A 54 -6.74 -5.84 10.34
C SER A 54 -5.75 -5.19 9.38
N ASN A 55 -4.90 -6.00 8.73
CA ASN A 55 -3.94 -5.51 7.75
C ASN A 55 -4.64 -4.84 6.56
N PHE A 56 -5.72 -5.44 6.05
CA PHE A 56 -6.52 -4.85 4.98
C PHE A 56 -7.14 -3.50 5.37
N ILE A 57 -7.71 -3.36 6.58
CA ILE A 57 -8.28 -2.10 7.06
C ILE A 57 -7.22 -1.01 7.13
N ILE A 58 -6.06 -1.33 7.71
CA ILE A 58 -4.93 -0.39 7.80
C ILE A 58 -4.48 0.04 6.40
N GLU A 59 -4.23 -0.91 5.51
CA GLU A 59 -3.82 -0.62 4.13
C GLU A 59 -4.87 0.19 3.37
N PHE A 60 -6.16 -0.12 3.54
CA PHE A 60 -7.24 0.61 2.92
C PHE A 60 -7.28 2.07 3.40
N ILE A 61 -7.14 2.30 4.70
CA ILE A 61 -7.13 3.65 5.28
C ILE A 61 -5.94 4.44 4.72
N PHE A 62 -4.74 3.89 4.81
CA PHE A 62 -3.51 4.64 4.48
C PHE A 62 -3.23 4.75 2.99
N PHE A 63 -3.58 3.74 2.18
CA PHE A 63 -3.23 3.72 0.75
C PHE A 63 -4.37 4.15 -0.16
N VAL A 64 -5.62 4.04 0.27
CA VAL A 64 -6.78 4.35 -0.58
C VAL A 64 -7.59 5.51 0.00
N LEU A 65 -8.07 5.40 1.23
CA LEU A 65 -9.00 6.36 1.81
C LEU A 65 -8.36 7.74 1.99
N LEU A 66 -7.26 7.81 2.73
CA LEU A 66 -6.59 9.07 3.06
C LEU A 66 -6.06 9.75 1.78
N PRO A 67 -5.36 9.05 0.86
CA PRO A 67 -4.91 9.66 -0.38
C PRO A 67 -6.04 10.09 -1.31
N ALA A 68 -7.14 9.33 -1.43
CA ALA A 68 -8.26 9.71 -2.31
C ALA A 68 -9.02 10.92 -1.77
N ILE A 69 -9.13 11.08 -0.45
CA ILE A 69 -9.68 12.29 0.17
C ILE A 69 -8.75 13.47 -0.09
N ILE A 70 -7.47 13.35 0.25
CA ILE A 70 -6.48 14.43 0.00
C ILE A 70 -6.53 14.83 -1.48
N TYR A 71 -6.43 13.87 -2.39
CA TYR A 71 -6.43 14.14 -3.82
C TYR A 71 -7.73 14.82 -4.27
N GLY A 72 -8.90 14.37 -3.79
CA GLY A 72 -10.18 15.01 -4.09
C GLY A 72 -10.27 16.47 -3.65
N TRP A 73 -9.56 16.86 -2.59
CA TRP A 73 -9.48 18.25 -2.13
C TRP A 73 -8.46 19.07 -2.92
N PHE A 74 -7.26 18.52 -3.13
CA PHE A 74 -6.14 19.25 -3.75
C PHE A 74 -6.12 19.22 -5.28
N TYR A 75 -6.87 18.33 -5.94
CA TYR A 75 -6.92 18.23 -7.41
C TYR A 75 -7.36 19.55 -8.07
N THR A 76 -8.18 20.34 -7.38
CA THR A 76 -8.62 21.66 -7.85
C THR A 76 -7.50 22.71 -7.87
N VAL A 77 -6.46 22.52 -7.06
CA VAL A 77 -5.33 23.45 -6.88
C VAL A 77 -4.11 23.00 -7.69
N LEU A 78 -3.90 21.68 -7.79
CA LEU A 78 -2.80 21.07 -8.54
C LEU A 78 -3.35 19.90 -9.38
N PRO A 79 -3.74 20.15 -10.65
CA PRO A 79 -4.19 19.10 -11.55
C PRO A 79 -2.96 18.28 -11.99
N PHE A 80 -2.63 17.25 -11.22
CA PHE A 80 -1.61 16.31 -11.63
C PHE A 80 -2.08 15.54 -12.87
N SER A 81 -1.18 15.33 -13.83
CA SER A 81 -1.44 14.55 -15.03
C SER A 81 -1.59 13.06 -14.67
N GLY A 82 -2.84 12.65 -14.39
CA GLY A 82 -3.30 11.27 -14.27
C GLY A 82 -2.28 10.27 -13.71
N LEU A 83 -1.97 9.25 -14.52
CA LEU A 83 -1.13 8.12 -14.15
C LEU A 83 0.31 8.51 -13.73
N ARG A 84 0.89 9.57 -14.33
CA ARG A 84 2.24 10.03 -13.98
C ARG A 84 2.29 10.65 -12.59
N GLY A 85 1.28 11.46 -12.25
CA GLY A 85 1.15 12.05 -10.92
C GLY A 85 1.03 10.99 -9.82
N GLY A 86 0.15 10.01 -10.05
CA GLY A 86 -0.01 8.87 -9.13
C GLY A 86 1.30 8.10 -8.92
N LEU A 87 2.03 7.79 -10.01
CA LEU A 87 3.34 7.14 -9.93
C LEU A 87 4.35 8.00 -9.14
N SER A 88 4.45 9.29 -9.43
CA SER A 88 5.41 10.18 -8.74
C SER A 88 5.14 10.29 -7.24
N VAL A 89 3.87 10.42 -6.84
CA VAL A 89 3.49 10.50 -5.42
C VAL A 89 3.73 9.16 -4.71
N GLY A 90 3.37 8.05 -5.35
CA GLY A 90 3.62 6.71 -4.80
C GLY A 90 5.12 6.44 -4.61
N LEU A 91 5.94 6.80 -5.61
CA LEU A 91 7.40 6.72 -5.52
C LEU A 91 7.97 7.59 -4.39
N TYR A 92 7.47 8.82 -4.26
CA TYR A 92 7.92 9.74 -3.21
C TYR A 92 7.62 9.20 -1.81
N LEU A 93 6.37 8.80 -1.55
CA LEU A 93 5.97 8.22 -0.25
C LEU A 93 6.77 6.96 0.09
N PHE A 94 7.06 6.13 -0.92
CA PHE A 94 7.83 4.92 -0.73
C PHE A 94 9.30 5.22 -0.40
N LEU A 95 9.97 6.04 -1.23
CA LEU A 95 11.40 6.33 -1.12
C LEU A 95 11.75 7.18 0.11
N PHE A 96 10.93 8.18 0.44
CA PHE A 96 11.22 9.11 1.55
C PHE A 96 10.49 8.78 2.85
N GLY A 97 9.43 7.98 2.80
CA GLY A 97 8.67 7.57 3.99
C GLY A 97 8.97 6.14 4.41
N ILE A 98 8.51 5.18 3.62
CA ILE A 98 8.47 3.76 4.01
C ILE A 98 9.88 3.16 4.08
N VAL A 99 10.71 3.35 3.05
CA VAL A 99 12.04 2.73 2.96
C VAL A 99 12.98 3.13 4.10
N PRO A 100 13.14 4.41 4.47
CA PRO A 100 14.02 4.81 5.57
C PRO A 100 13.56 4.30 6.94
N VAL A 101 12.26 4.42 7.23
CA VAL A 101 11.70 3.97 8.52
C VAL A 101 11.83 2.46 8.65
N ALA A 102 11.48 1.73 7.60
CA ALA A 102 11.54 0.28 7.61
C ALA A 102 13.00 -0.21 7.73
N THR A 103 13.96 0.42 7.06
CA THR A 103 15.39 0.02 7.14
C THR A 103 15.98 0.25 8.52
N ILE A 104 15.63 1.35 9.20
CA ILE A 104 16.03 1.58 10.61
C ILE A 104 15.49 0.46 11.51
N ILE A 105 14.22 0.07 11.30
CA ILE A 105 13.59 -1.01 12.07
C ILE A 105 14.26 -2.36 11.79
N MET A 106 14.62 -2.65 10.53
CA MET A 106 15.34 -3.87 10.15
C MET A 106 16.64 -4.02 10.95
N PHE A 107 17.44 -2.97 11.06
CA PHE A 107 18.68 -3.00 11.84
C PHE A 107 18.46 -3.15 13.34
N ARG A 108 17.35 -2.63 13.88
CA ARG A 108 17.03 -2.75 15.32
C ARG A 108 16.49 -4.14 15.70
N ILE A 109 15.66 -4.74 14.85
CA ILE A 109 14.93 -5.99 15.14
C ILE A 109 15.64 -7.21 14.54
N LYS A 110 16.73 -7.01 13.76
CA LYS A 110 17.51 -8.07 13.10
C LYS A 110 16.64 -9.00 12.22
N ILE A 111 15.68 -8.40 11.51
CA ILE A 111 14.82 -9.11 10.55
C ILE A 111 15.69 -9.54 9.36
N PRO A 112 15.49 -10.73 8.76
CA PRO A 112 16.28 -11.16 7.62
C PRO A 112 16.06 -10.21 6.46
N ALA A 113 17.14 -9.68 5.88
CA ALA A 113 17.09 -8.66 4.84
C ALA A 113 16.23 -9.11 3.63
N LEU A 114 16.23 -10.41 3.32
CA LEU A 114 15.46 -10.97 2.20
C LEU A 114 13.94 -10.92 2.46
N TYR A 115 13.51 -11.19 3.70
CA TYR A 115 12.10 -11.07 4.10
C TYR A 115 11.66 -9.59 4.12
N PHE A 116 12.55 -8.73 4.61
CA PHE A 116 12.33 -7.30 4.66
C PHE A 116 12.17 -6.67 3.26
N LEU A 117 13.05 -7.04 2.32
CA LEU A 117 12.92 -6.63 0.91
C LEU A 117 11.61 -7.11 0.29
N TYR A 118 11.20 -8.34 0.58
CA TYR A 118 9.93 -8.88 0.11
C TYR A 118 8.71 -8.07 0.62
N LEU A 119 8.71 -7.67 1.89
CA LEU A 119 7.67 -6.80 2.45
C LEU A 119 7.67 -5.42 1.80
N LEU A 120 8.85 -4.81 1.64
CA LEU A 120 8.99 -3.51 0.99
C LEU A 120 8.49 -3.51 -0.44
N VAL A 121 8.84 -4.53 -1.23
CA VAL A 121 8.36 -4.66 -2.62
C VAL A 121 6.84 -4.84 -2.65
N GLY A 122 6.26 -5.57 -1.68
CA GLY A 122 4.81 -5.69 -1.56
C GLY A 122 4.11 -4.37 -1.28
N LEU A 123 4.64 -3.60 -0.33
CA LEU A 123 4.14 -2.27 0.00
C LEU A 123 4.29 -1.31 -1.18
N PHE A 124 5.39 -1.40 -1.93
CA PHE A 124 5.62 -0.63 -3.13
C PHE A 124 4.50 -0.82 -4.15
N PHE A 125 4.22 -2.07 -4.53
CA PHE A 125 3.18 -2.35 -5.52
C PHE A 125 1.81 -1.87 -5.03
N LYS A 126 1.47 -2.12 -3.76
CA LYS A 126 0.19 -1.70 -3.17
C LYS A 126 0.00 -0.17 -3.21
N VAL A 127 1.00 0.59 -2.77
CA VAL A 127 0.96 2.06 -2.76
C VAL A 127 0.89 2.59 -4.19
N MET A 128 1.74 2.08 -5.08
CA MET A 128 1.80 2.53 -6.48
C MET A 128 0.50 2.25 -7.21
N GLY A 129 -0.04 1.03 -7.13
CA GLY A 129 -1.30 0.69 -7.77
C GLY A 129 -2.48 1.50 -7.24
N ALA A 130 -2.54 1.73 -5.92
CA ALA A 130 -3.57 2.57 -5.33
C ALA A 130 -3.48 4.02 -5.83
N MET A 131 -2.28 4.60 -5.88
CA MET A 131 -2.09 5.97 -6.39
C MET A 131 -2.40 6.09 -7.89
N ILE A 132 -2.09 5.08 -8.69
CA ILE A 132 -2.44 5.05 -10.13
C ILE A 132 -3.97 5.05 -10.30
N ILE A 133 -4.68 4.20 -9.55
CA ILE A 133 -6.15 4.11 -9.61
C ILE A 133 -6.78 5.46 -9.27
N ILE A 134 -6.32 6.09 -8.18
CA ILE A 134 -6.82 7.40 -7.74
C ILE A 134 -6.50 8.46 -8.80
N GLY A 135 -5.23 8.56 -9.22
CA GLY A 135 -4.81 9.55 -10.22
C GLY A 135 -5.55 9.40 -11.55
N TYR A 136 -5.79 8.17 -12.00
CA TYR A 136 -6.52 7.89 -13.24
C TYR A 136 -7.99 8.27 -13.13
N LEU A 137 -8.69 7.83 -12.07
CA LEU A 137 -10.11 8.08 -11.88
C LEU A 137 -10.44 9.58 -11.76
N TYR A 138 -9.57 10.37 -11.12
CA TYR A 138 -9.75 11.81 -11.03
C TYR A 138 -9.32 12.58 -12.30
N SER A 139 -8.55 11.96 -13.20
CA SER A 139 -8.15 12.55 -14.48
C SER A 139 -9.15 12.32 -15.62
N LEU A 140 -10.13 11.44 -15.40
CA LEU A 140 -11.30 11.21 -16.27
C LEU A 140 -12.34 12.31 -16.09
#